data_AF-A0A843M374-F1
#
_entry.id   AF-A0A843M374-F1
#
_cell.length_a   1.000
_cell.length_b   1.000
_cell.length_c   1.000
_cell.angle_alpha   90.00
_cell.angle_beta   90.00
_cell.angle_gamma   90.00
#
_symmetry.space_group_name_H-M   'P 1'
#
loop_
_entity.id
_entity.type
_entity.pdbx_description
1 polymer ?
#
loop_
_entity_poly.entity_id
_entity_poly.type
_entity_poly.pdbx_seq_one_letter_code
_entity_poly.pdbx_strand_id
1 'polypeptide(L)'
;MPVINFNLEDLKALVGTRMEDREVLERIPMIGADFHEFDQVTKETAIEFFPNRPDLYSVEGLARALRSFFDIEQGLRTYDMASSDIVLKVDPSVKAVRPYVVGAVLRGVALDDKGIRSLMELQEKLHLTVGRRRAKVAIGVHDLDKVRPPFVYKAVPPDSLSFVPLAEDEAMTLAEVLERHEKGRDYRHLLEGKPLYPVILDHNNDVLSFPPIINGRLTTVTTETKNLFIDVTGTDQNTIGGVLN
;
A
#
# COMPACT_ATOMS: atom_id res chain seq x y z
N MET A 1 0.03 18.81 0.06
CA MET A 1 -0.08 17.76 -0.96
C MET A 1 0.92 16.66 -0.58
N PRO A 2 0.98 15.50 -1.24
CA PRO A 2 1.89 14.43 -0.82
C PRO A 2 3.34 14.82 -1.12
N VAL A 3 4.14 14.86 -0.07
CA VAL A 3 5.60 14.99 -0.15
C VAL A 3 6.18 13.60 -0.23
N ILE A 4 7.06 13.37 -1.19
CA ILE A 4 7.88 12.17 -1.27
C ILE A 4 9.30 12.50 -0.80
N ASN A 5 9.87 11.61 0.00
CA ASN A 5 11.25 11.71 0.47
C ASN A 5 12.04 10.57 -0.18
N PHE A 6 13.21 10.89 -0.70
CA PHE A 6 14.09 9.90 -1.30
C PHE A 6 15.53 10.40 -1.32
N ASN A 7 16.46 9.46 -1.45
CA ASN A 7 17.85 9.78 -1.69
C ASN A 7 18.09 9.99 -3.20
N LEU A 8 18.71 11.10 -3.59
CA LEU A 8 18.90 11.43 -5.01
C LEU A 8 19.76 10.40 -5.76
N GLU A 9 20.73 9.78 -5.09
CA GLU A 9 21.55 8.73 -5.70
C GLU A 9 20.74 7.46 -5.97
N ASP A 10 19.77 7.14 -5.11
CA ASP A 10 18.84 6.03 -5.32
C ASP A 10 17.94 6.31 -6.53
N LEU A 11 17.41 7.53 -6.62
CA LEU A 11 16.65 7.97 -7.81
C LEU A 11 17.49 7.87 -9.08
N LYS A 12 18.74 8.36 -9.07
CA LYS A 12 19.63 8.30 -10.25
C LYS A 12 19.94 6.86 -10.65
N ALA A 13 20.16 5.97 -9.68
CA ALA A 13 20.35 4.54 -9.92
C ALA A 13 19.11 3.90 -10.55
N LEU A 14 17.91 4.20 -10.04
CA LEU A 14 16.65 3.74 -10.61
C LEU A 14 16.40 4.32 -12.01
N VAL A 15 16.72 5.58 -12.26
CA VAL A 15 16.59 6.19 -13.59
C VAL A 15 17.63 5.61 -14.57
N GLY A 16 18.80 5.20 -14.08
CA GLY A 16 19.93 4.77 -14.92
C GLY A 16 20.67 5.94 -15.57
N THR A 17 20.63 7.12 -14.96
CA THR A 17 21.28 8.34 -15.49
C THR A 17 22.62 8.63 -14.82
N ARG A 18 23.51 9.31 -15.56
CA ARG A 18 24.78 9.89 -15.07
C ARG A 18 24.75 11.41 -15.04
N MET A 19 23.57 12.01 -15.19
CA MET A 19 23.39 13.46 -15.07
C MET A 19 23.86 13.97 -13.71
N GLU A 20 24.34 15.21 -13.70
CA GLU A 20 24.69 15.91 -12.47
C GLU A 20 23.44 16.15 -11.61
N ASP A 21 23.61 16.15 -10.29
CA ASP A 21 22.50 16.32 -9.33
C ASP A 21 21.65 17.55 -9.65
N ARG A 22 22.32 18.67 -9.96
CA ARG A 22 21.67 19.93 -10.31
C ARG A 22 20.75 19.78 -11.53
N GLU A 23 21.20 19.08 -12.56
CA GLU A 23 20.41 18.89 -13.78
C GLU A 23 19.17 18.05 -13.50
N VAL A 24 19.29 17.01 -12.67
CA VAL A 24 18.15 16.18 -12.28
C VAL A 24 17.14 17.01 -11.48
N LEU A 25 17.61 17.75 -10.46
CA LEU A 25 16.77 18.56 -9.59
C LEU A 25 16.06 19.70 -10.33
N GLU A 26 16.70 20.33 -11.31
CA GLU A 26 16.08 21.38 -12.14
C GLU A 26 14.97 20.83 -13.07
N ARG A 27 15.02 19.54 -13.41
CA ARG A 27 14.04 18.91 -14.31
C ARG A 27 12.84 18.31 -13.60
N ILE A 28 12.95 17.89 -12.33
CA ILE A 28 11.82 17.27 -11.61
C ILE A 28 10.59 18.20 -11.54
N PRO A 29 10.70 19.51 -11.30
CA PRO A 29 9.52 20.38 -11.29
C PRO A 29 8.74 20.39 -12.62
N MET A 30 9.40 20.11 -13.75
CA MET A 30 8.79 20.12 -15.08
C MET A 30 7.75 19.01 -15.29
N ILE A 31 7.70 17.99 -14.41
CA ILE A 31 6.69 16.92 -14.47
C ILE A 31 5.54 17.11 -13.46
N GLY A 32 5.36 18.34 -12.95
CA GLY A 32 4.27 18.69 -12.05
C GLY A 32 4.63 18.45 -10.58
N ALA A 33 5.77 18.97 -10.16
CA ALA A 33 6.28 18.84 -8.81
C ALA A 33 6.78 20.19 -8.29
N ASP A 34 6.63 20.43 -7.00
CA ASP A 34 7.21 21.56 -6.29
C ASP A 34 8.36 21.05 -5.41
N PHE A 35 9.53 21.64 -5.60
CA PHE A 35 10.72 21.30 -4.85
C PHE A 35 10.62 21.83 -3.41
N HIS A 36 10.83 20.98 -2.40
CA HIS A 36 10.80 21.38 -0.99
C HIS A 36 12.20 21.52 -0.40
N GLU A 37 12.98 20.44 -0.41
CA GLU A 37 14.25 20.37 0.31
C GLU A 37 15.26 19.48 -0.41
N PHE A 38 16.54 19.85 -0.33
CA PHE A 38 17.68 19.01 -0.73
C PHE A 38 18.85 19.27 0.19
N ASP A 39 19.36 18.20 0.79
CA ASP A 39 20.62 18.20 1.52
C ASP A 39 21.76 17.79 0.57
N GLN A 40 22.71 18.70 0.34
CA GLN A 40 23.83 18.47 -0.56
C GLN A 40 24.80 17.37 -0.10
N VAL A 41 24.88 17.12 1.21
CA VAL A 41 25.79 16.16 1.84
C VAL A 41 25.16 14.78 1.87
N THR A 42 23.95 14.67 2.42
CA THR A 42 23.26 13.38 2.57
C THR A 42 22.55 12.93 1.30
N LYS A 43 22.31 13.86 0.36
CA LYS A 43 21.51 13.66 -0.86
C LYS A 43 20.04 13.39 -0.61
N GLU A 44 19.57 13.58 0.63
CA GLU A 44 18.15 13.50 0.96
C GLU A 44 17.38 14.63 0.27
N THR A 45 16.31 14.26 -0.40
CA THR A 45 15.50 15.16 -1.22
C THR A 45 14.02 15.00 -0.87
N ALA A 46 13.33 16.12 -0.69
CA ALA A 46 11.89 16.17 -0.48
C ALA A 46 11.22 16.94 -1.62
N ILE A 47 10.22 16.32 -2.25
CA ILE A 47 9.48 16.90 -3.39
C ILE A 47 7.99 16.69 -3.20
N GLU A 48 7.21 17.74 -3.42
CA GLU A 48 5.76 17.70 -3.36
C GLU A 48 5.16 17.53 -4.76
N PHE A 49 4.28 16.55 -4.94
CA PHE A 49 3.61 16.32 -6.22
C PHE A 49 2.15 16.75 -6.18
N PHE A 50 1.60 17.13 -7.34
CA PHE A 50 0.18 17.42 -7.44
C PHE A 50 -0.68 16.18 -7.11
N PRO A 51 -1.82 16.34 -6.42
CA PRO A 51 -2.65 15.22 -5.96
C PRO A 51 -3.26 14.34 -7.06
N ASN A 52 -3.22 14.80 -8.31
CA ASN A 52 -3.80 14.13 -9.47
C ASN A 52 -2.87 13.10 -10.13
N ARG A 53 -1.65 12.90 -9.61
CA ARG A 53 -0.67 11.91 -10.09
C ARG A 53 -0.20 10.97 -8.98
N PRO A 54 -1.06 10.07 -8.46
CA PRO A 54 -0.66 9.09 -7.45
C PRO A 54 0.48 8.16 -7.88
N ASP A 55 0.65 7.98 -9.18
CA ASP A 55 1.76 7.23 -9.77
C ASP A 55 3.14 7.87 -9.53
N LEU A 56 3.20 9.09 -8.98
CA LEU A 56 4.42 9.82 -8.60
C LEU A 56 4.66 9.84 -7.09
N TYR A 57 3.89 9.12 -6.28
CA TYR A 57 4.01 9.14 -4.81
C TYR A 57 5.15 8.25 -4.26
N SER A 58 5.96 7.68 -5.13
CA SER A 58 7.14 6.89 -4.78
C SER A 58 8.33 7.23 -5.67
N VAL A 59 9.53 6.87 -5.21
CA VAL A 59 10.78 7.09 -5.96
C VAL A 59 10.81 6.29 -7.27
N GLU A 60 10.21 5.09 -7.29
CA GLU A 60 10.11 4.24 -8.48
C GLU A 60 9.15 4.84 -9.51
N GLY A 61 8.04 5.41 -9.05
CA GLY A 61 7.08 6.13 -9.88
C GLY A 61 7.70 7.36 -10.53
N LEU A 62 8.44 8.14 -9.73
CA LEU A 62 9.24 9.28 -10.21
C LEU A 62 10.31 8.83 -11.22
N ALA A 63 11.08 7.79 -10.90
CA ALA A 63 12.11 7.26 -11.77
C ALA A 63 11.53 6.83 -13.13
N ARG A 64 10.39 6.13 -13.13
CA ARG A 64 9.67 5.73 -14.35
C ARG A 64 9.28 6.94 -15.21
N ALA A 65 8.77 8.01 -14.60
CA ALA A 65 8.43 9.25 -15.31
C ALA A 65 9.68 9.94 -15.89
N LEU A 66 10.75 10.06 -15.09
CA LEU A 66 12.00 10.69 -15.51
C LEU A 66 12.72 9.94 -16.62
N ARG A 67 12.68 8.59 -16.66
CA ARG A 67 13.24 7.83 -17.78
C ARG A 67 12.61 8.22 -19.12
N SER A 68 11.30 8.48 -19.13
CA SER A 68 10.61 8.95 -20.33
C SER A 68 10.98 10.40 -20.64
N PHE A 69 11.04 11.25 -19.61
CA PHE A 69 11.35 12.68 -19.74
C PHE A 69 12.80 12.96 -20.14
N PHE A 70 13.73 12.06 -19.81
CA PHE A 70 15.16 12.14 -20.15
C PHE A 70 15.51 11.39 -21.44
N ASP A 71 14.50 10.95 -22.22
CA ASP A 71 14.69 10.19 -23.45
C ASP A 71 15.48 8.87 -23.30
N ILE A 72 15.50 8.30 -22.08
CA ILE A 72 16.18 7.04 -21.79
C ILE A 72 15.33 5.86 -22.25
N GLU A 73 14.04 5.90 -21.94
CA GLU A 73 13.14 4.80 -22.24
C GLU A 73 11.72 5.33 -22.43
N GLN A 74 11.42 5.65 -23.70
CA GLN A 74 10.20 6.28 -24.17
C GLN A 74 9.10 5.25 -24.51
N GLY A 75 7.87 5.75 -24.61
CA GLY A 75 6.70 4.96 -25.02
C GLY A 75 5.87 4.43 -23.85
N LEU A 76 4.78 3.74 -24.18
CA LEU A 76 3.88 3.15 -23.20
C LEU A 76 4.56 1.97 -22.50
N ARG A 77 4.46 1.93 -21.17
CA ARG A 77 4.91 0.79 -20.38
C ARG A 77 3.88 -0.31 -20.42
N THR A 78 4.32 -1.51 -20.76
CA THR A 78 3.52 -2.72 -20.66
C THR A 78 3.91 -3.49 -19.40
N TYR A 79 2.91 -4.01 -18.72
CA TYR A 79 3.07 -4.85 -17.54
C TYR A 79 2.52 -6.23 -17.86
N ASP A 80 3.37 -7.25 -17.77
CA ASP A 80 2.95 -8.62 -18.00
C ASP A 80 2.06 -9.08 -16.85
N MET A 81 0.84 -9.50 -17.19
CA MET A 81 -0.13 -10.02 -16.24
C MET A 81 -0.55 -11.41 -16.68
N ALA A 82 -0.65 -12.32 -15.72
CA ALA A 82 -1.17 -13.67 -15.92
C ALA A 82 -2.35 -13.91 -14.99
N SER A 83 -3.29 -14.77 -15.42
CA SER A 83 -4.33 -15.27 -14.55
C SER A 83 -3.73 -16.09 -13.42
N SER A 84 -4.27 -15.95 -12.22
CA SER A 84 -3.89 -16.72 -11.03
C SER A 84 -5.05 -17.64 -10.63
N ASP A 85 -4.72 -18.81 -10.09
CA ASP A 85 -5.70 -19.74 -9.50
C ASP A 85 -6.10 -19.32 -8.07
N ILE A 86 -5.52 -18.24 -7.54
CA ILE A 86 -5.84 -17.70 -6.21
C ILE A 86 -7.18 -16.97 -6.25
N VAL A 87 -8.09 -17.40 -5.38
CA VAL A 87 -9.44 -16.85 -5.28
C VAL A 87 -9.58 -16.03 -4.00
N LEU A 88 -10.10 -14.80 -4.11
CA LEU A 88 -10.60 -13.99 -3.00
C LEU A 88 -12.13 -13.93 -3.08
N LYS A 89 -12.82 -14.64 -2.18
CA LYS A 89 -14.28 -14.69 -2.13
C LYS A 89 -14.81 -13.52 -1.32
N VAL A 90 -15.82 -12.83 -1.84
CA VAL A 90 -16.49 -11.73 -1.14
C VAL A 90 -17.82 -12.20 -0.59
N ASP A 91 -17.98 -12.11 0.72
CA ASP A 91 -19.22 -12.48 1.41
C ASP A 91 -20.23 -11.31 1.43
N PRO A 92 -21.53 -11.55 1.18
CA PRO A 92 -22.54 -10.48 1.19
C PRO A 92 -22.60 -9.64 2.48
N SER A 93 -22.13 -10.17 3.61
CA SER A 93 -22.07 -9.48 4.90
C SER A 93 -21.29 -8.15 4.84
N VAL A 94 -20.31 -8.00 3.94
CA VAL A 94 -19.52 -6.76 3.84
C VAL A 94 -20.30 -5.60 3.21
N LYS A 95 -21.42 -5.87 2.53
CA LYS A 95 -22.15 -4.88 1.73
C LYS A 95 -22.61 -3.65 2.52
N ALA A 96 -22.98 -3.84 3.80
CA ALA A 96 -23.48 -2.76 4.67
C ALA A 96 -22.35 -1.95 5.36
N VAL A 97 -21.10 -2.39 5.22
CA VAL A 97 -19.95 -1.85 5.94
C VAL A 97 -18.89 -1.33 4.97
N ARG A 98 -18.33 -2.20 4.14
CA ARG A 98 -17.27 -1.89 3.17
C ARG A 98 -17.38 -2.86 1.97
N PRO A 99 -18.16 -2.52 0.94
CA PRO A 99 -18.70 -3.48 -0.02
C PRO A 99 -17.70 -4.07 -1.02
N TYR A 100 -16.56 -3.41 -1.27
CA TYR A 100 -15.67 -3.79 -2.37
C TYR A 100 -14.27 -4.17 -1.90
N VAL A 101 -13.71 -5.16 -2.58
CA VAL A 101 -12.30 -5.54 -2.46
C VAL A 101 -11.79 -5.98 -3.84
N VAL A 102 -10.55 -5.64 -4.14
CA VAL A 102 -9.78 -6.18 -5.26
C VAL A 102 -8.44 -6.66 -4.71
N GLY A 103 -7.75 -7.55 -5.44
CA GLY A 103 -6.44 -7.99 -5.03
C GLY A 103 -5.56 -8.40 -6.20
N ALA A 104 -4.25 -8.41 -5.95
CA ALA A 104 -3.23 -8.83 -6.89
C ALA A 104 -2.16 -9.69 -6.19
N VAL A 105 -1.45 -10.47 -6.98
CA VAL A 105 -0.32 -11.29 -6.51
C VAL A 105 0.91 -10.89 -7.30
N LEU A 106 1.98 -10.55 -6.58
CA LEU A 106 3.30 -10.29 -7.15
C LEU A 106 4.21 -11.44 -6.75
N ARG A 107 4.91 -12.05 -7.72
CA ARG A 107 5.79 -13.20 -7.49
C ARG A 107 7.24 -12.87 -7.80
N GLY A 108 8.16 -13.47 -7.06
CA GLY A 108 9.60 -13.32 -7.28
C GLY A 108 10.11 -11.90 -6.98
N VAL A 109 9.48 -11.19 -6.04
CA VAL A 109 9.96 -9.86 -5.64
C VAL A 109 11.28 -9.98 -4.88
N ALA A 110 12.17 -9.02 -5.10
CA ALA A 110 13.41 -8.87 -4.36
C ALA A 110 13.36 -7.55 -3.60
N LEU A 111 12.98 -7.62 -2.32
CA LEU A 111 12.82 -6.45 -1.47
C LEU A 111 14.04 -6.32 -0.54
N ASP A 112 14.68 -5.16 -0.57
CA ASP A 112 15.61 -4.72 0.47
C ASP A 112 14.89 -3.74 1.42
N ASP A 113 15.59 -3.28 2.46
CA ASP A 113 15.00 -2.36 3.44
C ASP A 113 14.51 -1.04 2.82
N LYS A 114 15.15 -0.60 1.73
CA LYS A 114 14.74 0.61 0.98
C LYS A 114 13.43 0.37 0.23
N GLY A 115 13.34 -0.76 -0.48
CA GLY A 115 12.15 -1.15 -1.22
C GLY A 115 10.95 -1.38 -0.31
N ILE A 116 11.13 -2.00 0.86
CA ILE A 116 10.06 -2.15 1.85
C ILE A 116 9.60 -0.77 2.35
N ARG A 117 10.54 0.11 2.72
CA ARG A 117 10.21 1.46 3.18
C ARG A 117 9.45 2.24 2.11
N SER A 118 9.92 2.22 0.87
CA SER A 118 9.27 2.88 -0.26
C SER A 118 7.85 2.36 -0.49
N LEU A 119 7.65 1.04 -0.43
CA LEU A 119 6.34 0.41 -0.55
C LEU A 119 5.38 0.85 0.58
N MET A 120 5.84 0.84 1.83
CA MET A 120 5.03 1.28 2.98
C MET A 120 4.70 2.78 2.90
N GLU A 121 5.64 3.62 2.45
CA GLU A 121 5.40 5.05 2.23
C GLU A 121 4.37 5.31 1.13
N LEU A 122 4.46 4.59 0.01
CA LEU A 122 3.48 4.68 -1.07
C LEU A 122 2.09 4.29 -0.55
N GLN A 123 1.99 3.17 0.18
CA GLN A 123 0.77 2.71 0.82
C GLN A 123 0.16 3.79 1.72
N GLU A 124 0.94 4.40 2.61
CA GLU A 124 0.47 5.44 3.54
C GLU A 124 0.06 6.71 2.80
N LYS A 125 0.83 7.16 1.79
CA LYS A 125 0.46 8.31 0.95
C LYS A 125 -0.86 8.08 0.23
N LEU A 126 -1.08 6.89 -0.32
CA LEU A 126 -2.34 6.50 -0.96
C LEU A 126 -3.50 6.44 0.05
N HIS A 127 -3.28 5.91 1.26
CA HIS A 127 -4.28 5.92 2.33
C HIS A 127 -4.71 7.33 2.72
N LEU A 128 -3.75 8.24 2.88
CA LEU A 128 -3.98 9.62 3.29
C LEU A 128 -4.69 10.44 2.21
N THR A 129 -4.26 10.29 0.95
CA THR A 129 -4.74 11.10 -0.18
C THR A 129 -5.98 10.49 -0.84
N VAL A 130 -5.79 9.57 -1.79
CA VAL A 130 -6.84 8.92 -2.58
C VAL A 130 -7.82 8.17 -1.68
N GLY A 131 -7.29 7.53 -0.63
CA GLY A 131 -8.04 6.79 0.37
C GLY A 131 -8.78 7.64 1.40
N ARG A 132 -8.56 8.97 1.43
CA ARG A 132 -9.15 9.92 2.40
C ARG A 132 -9.01 9.43 3.84
N ARG A 133 -7.76 9.22 4.29
CA ARG A 133 -7.44 8.60 5.59
C ARG A 133 -8.17 7.27 5.77
N ARG A 134 -8.00 6.40 4.78
CA ARG A 134 -8.58 5.04 4.71
C ARG A 134 -10.10 4.91 4.58
N ALA A 135 -10.85 6.00 4.77
CA ALA A 135 -12.31 6.01 4.66
C ALA A 135 -12.79 5.44 3.31
N LYS A 136 -12.16 5.86 2.21
CA LYS A 136 -12.51 5.43 0.85
C LYS A 136 -11.78 4.18 0.40
N VAL A 137 -10.49 4.06 0.72
CA VAL A 137 -9.61 2.96 0.28
C VAL A 137 -8.63 2.58 1.37
N ALA A 138 -8.48 1.28 1.63
CA ALA A 138 -7.46 0.73 2.52
C ALA A 138 -6.76 -0.40 1.78
N ILE A 139 -5.44 -0.42 1.88
CA ILE A 139 -4.54 -1.34 1.17
C ILE A 139 -3.91 -2.23 2.23
N GLY A 140 -3.96 -3.54 2.01
CA GLY A 140 -3.20 -4.55 2.74
C GLY A 140 -2.06 -5.07 1.87
N VAL A 141 -0.85 -5.15 2.43
CA VAL A 141 0.32 -5.80 1.81
C VAL A 141 0.68 -6.99 2.70
N HIS A 142 0.69 -8.17 2.10
CA HIS A 142 0.82 -9.44 2.82
C HIS A 142 1.92 -10.30 2.22
N ASP A 143 2.74 -10.91 3.07
CA ASP A 143 3.59 -12.03 2.65
C ASP A 143 2.71 -13.25 2.31
N LEU A 144 2.62 -13.56 1.02
CA LEU A 144 1.79 -14.65 0.49
C LEU A 144 2.32 -16.02 0.93
N ASP A 145 3.61 -16.15 1.21
CA ASP A 145 4.23 -17.43 1.58
C ASP A 145 3.84 -17.86 3.01
N LYS A 146 3.23 -16.95 3.79
CA LYS A 146 2.78 -17.20 5.17
C LYS A 146 1.30 -17.58 5.29
N VAL A 147 0.54 -17.52 4.20
CA VAL A 147 -0.92 -17.74 4.22
C VAL A 147 -1.37 -18.68 3.10
N ARG A 148 -2.58 -19.24 3.25
CA ARG A 148 -3.10 -20.22 2.29
C ARG A 148 -4.38 -19.74 1.60
N PRO A 149 -4.38 -19.59 0.27
CA PRO A 149 -5.61 -19.36 -0.47
C PRO A 149 -6.52 -20.62 -0.46
N PRO A 150 -7.84 -20.51 -0.74
CA PRO A 150 -8.55 -19.29 -1.09
C PRO A 150 -8.74 -18.35 0.10
N PHE A 151 -8.78 -17.06 -0.19
CA PHE A 151 -9.07 -16.01 0.79
C PHE A 151 -10.56 -15.70 0.84
N VAL A 152 -11.03 -15.20 1.99
CA VAL A 152 -12.43 -14.79 2.19
C VAL A 152 -12.47 -13.41 2.83
N TYR A 153 -13.14 -12.47 2.17
CA TYR A 153 -13.49 -11.16 2.70
C TYR A 153 -14.93 -11.17 3.22
N LYS A 154 -15.11 -11.10 4.55
CA LYS A 154 -16.42 -11.16 5.21
C LYS A 154 -16.51 -10.20 6.37
N ALA A 155 -17.72 -9.86 6.82
CA ALA A 155 -17.93 -9.07 8.03
C ALA A 155 -18.42 -9.95 9.19
N VAL A 156 -17.83 -9.78 10.37
CA VAL A 156 -18.08 -10.62 11.55
C VAL A 156 -18.37 -9.76 12.80
N PRO A 157 -19.03 -10.31 13.83
CA PRO A 157 -19.18 -9.60 15.10
C PRO A 157 -17.82 -9.27 15.76
N PRO A 158 -17.69 -8.14 16.48
CA PRO A 158 -16.42 -7.67 17.04
C PRO A 158 -15.69 -8.68 17.93
N ASP A 159 -16.42 -9.47 18.70
CA ASP A 159 -15.87 -10.42 19.69
C ASP A 159 -15.75 -11.85 19.15
N SER A 160 -16.06 -12.08 17.87
CA SER A 160 -16.17 -13.44 17.31
C SER A 160 -14.84 -14.03 16.82
N LEU A 161 -13.82 -13.19 16.62
CA LEU A 161 -12.50 -13.58 16.12
C LEU A 161 -11.42 -12.82 16.88
N SER A 162 -10.29 -13.49 17.07
CA SER A 162 -9.08 -12.89 17.62
C SER A 162 -7.89 -13.18 16.71
N PHE A 163 -6.93 -12.25 16.68
CA PHE A 163 -5.69 -12.39 15.94
C PHE A 163 -4.61 -11.54 16.59
N VAL A 164 -3.35 -11.72 16.21
CA VAL A 164 -2.24 -10.88 16.67
C VAL A 164 -2.06 -9.71 15.68
N PRO A 165 -2.36 -8.45 16.07
CA PRO A 165 -2.16 -7.29 15.21
C PRO A 165 -0.69 -7.09 14.85
N LEU A 166 -0.44 -6.37 13.76
CA LEU A 166 0.93 -5.95 13.40
C LEU A 166 1.58 -5.20 14.57
N ALA A 167 2.85 -5.49 14.83
CA ALA A 167 3.66 -4.91 15.93
C ALA A 167 3.20 -5.27 17.36
N GLU A 168 2.30 -6.25 17.52
CA GLU A 168 1.89 -6.79 18.83
C GLU A 168 2.34 -8.24 19.00
N ASP A 169 2.43 -8.72 20.25
CA ASP A 169 2.76 -10.11 20.60
C ASP A 169 1.55 -10.91 21.10
N GLU A 170 0.46 -10.24 21.50
CA GLU A 170 -0.72 -10.87 22.09
C GLU A 170 -1.91 -10.87 21.11
N ALA A 171 -2.71 -11.93 21.18
CA ALA A 171 -3.94 -12.01 20.42
C ALA A 171 -4.99 -11.06 21.02
N MET A 172 -5.69 -10.34 20.14
CA MET A 172 -6.76 -9.41 20.48
C MET A 172 -7.98 -9.70 19.62
N THR A 173 -9.17 -9.57 20.19
CA THR A 173 -10.43 -9.49 19.44
C THR A 173 -10.48 -8.22 18.60
N LEU A 174 -11.38 -8.15 17.62
CA LEU A 174 -11.54 -6.93 16.81
C LEU A 174 -11.96 -5.73 17.68
N ALA A 175 -12.79 -5.95 18.69
CA ALA A 175 -13.16 -4.94 19.67
C ALA A 175 -11.94 -4.41 20.45
N GLU A 176 -11.13 -5.31 21.00
CA GLU A 176 -9.92 -4.96 21.74
C GLU A 176 -8.91 -4.21 20.86
N VAL A 177 -8.77 -4.59 19.58
CA VAL A 177 -7.92 -3.85 18.63
C VAL A 177 -8.38 -2.39 18.53
N LEU A 178 -9.68 -2.11 18.40
CA LEU A 178 -10.19 -0.74 18.31
C LEU A 178 -9.99 0.09 19.59
N GLU A 179 -9.90 -0.56 20.74
CA GLU A 179 -9.73 0.10 22.04
C GLU A 179 -8.26 0.30 22.44
N ARG A 180 -7.43 -0.73 22.23
CA ARG A 180 -6.06 -0.82 22.78
C ARG A 180 -4.99 -0.47 21.77
N HIS A 181 -5.12 -0.90 20.51
CA HIS A 181 -4.09 -0.73 19.48
C HIS A 181 -4.08 0.71 18.94
N GLU A 182 -2.90 1.28 18.69
CA GLU A 182 -2.73 2.66 18.18
C GLU A 182 -3.59 2.91 16.93
N LYS A 183 -3.42 2.08 15.89
CA LYS A 183 -4.21 2.20 14.65
C LYS A 183 -5.69 1.89 14.83
N GLY A 184 -6.03 1.07 15.83
CA GLY A 184 -7.42 0.86 16.20
C GLY A 184 -8.06 2.16 16.67
N ARG A 185 -7.40 2.86 17.59
CA ARG A 185 -7.87 4.14 18.13
C ARG A 185 -7.93 5.23 17.06
N ASP A 186 -6.94 5.29 16.17
CA ASP A 186 -6.89 6.26 15.07
C ASP A 186 -8.07 6.10 14.10
N TYR A 187 -8.40 4.84 13.75
CA TYR A 187 -9.34 4.53 12.65
C TYR A 187 -10.69 3.96 13.09
N ARG A 188 -10.94 3.75 14.40
CA ARG A 188 -12.23 3.20 14.91
C ARG A 188 -13.46 3.96 14.42
N HIS A 189 -13.34 5.26 14.20
CA HIS A 189 -14.42 6.12 13.72
C HIS A 189 -14.95 5.67 12.34
N LEU A 190 -14.15 4.95 11.53
CA LEU A 190 -14.57 4.39 10.25
C LEU A 190 -15.57 3.24 10.37
N LEU A 191 -15.65 2.63 11.56
CA LEU A 191 -16.55 1.51 11.88
C LEU A 191 -17.59 1.88 12.94
N GLU A 192 -17.67 3.14 13.33
CA GLU A 192 -18.60 3.61 14.36
C GLU A 192 -20.06 3.32 13.97
N GLY A 193 -20.81 2.75 14.92
CA GLY A 193 -22.20 2.36 14.72
C GLY A 193 -22.42 1.13 13.82
N LYS A 194 -21.36 0.44 13.38
CA LYS A 194 -21.46 -0.79 12.58
C LYS A 194 -21.55 -2.02 13.49
N PRO A 195 -22.50 -2.94 13.25
CA PRO A 195 -22.63 -4.16 14.06
C PRO A 195 -21.65 -5.27 13.67
N LEU A 196 -21.04 -5.16 12.48
CA LEU A 196 -20.11 -6.15 11.92
C LEU A 196 -18.87 -5.44 11.39
N TYR A 197 -17.73 -6.11 11.51
CA TYR A 197 -16.42 -5.61 11.14
C TYR A 197 -15.80 -6.48 10.05
N PRO A 198 -15.29 -5.87 8.95
CA PRO A 198 -14.80 -6.62 7.82
C PRO A 198 -13.41 -7.20 8.11
N VAL A 199 -13.18 -8.43 7.71
CA VAL A 199 -11.92 -9.16 7.89
C VAL A 199 -11.57 -9.92 6.62
N ILE A 200 -10.28 -10.10 6.37
CA ILE A 200 -9.78 -11.00 5.33
C ILE A 200 -9.16 -12.21 6.01
N LEU A 201 -9.68 -13.39 5.67
CA LEU A 201 -9.22 -14.67 6.21
C LEU A 201 -8.61 -15.54 5.12
N ASP A 202 -7.71 -16.43 5.52
CA ASP A 202 -7.17 -17.49 4.69
C ASP A 202 -8.01 -18.79 4.79
N HIS A 203 -7.57 -19.84 4.08
CA HIS A 203 -8.22 -21.15 4.10
C HIS A 203 -8.32 -21.76 5.51
N ASN A 204 -7.36 -21.47 6.39
CA ASN A 204 -7.32 -21.97 7.77
C ASN A 204 -8.12 -21.10 8.74
N ASN A 205 -8.75 -20.03 8.25
CA ASN A 205 -9.36 -18.95 9.04
C ASN A 205 -8.36 -18.08 9.79
N ASP A 206 -7.09 -18.06 9.39
CA ASP A 206 -6.13 -17.10 9.91
C ASP A 206 -6.44 -15.69 9.38
N VAL A 207 -6.38 -14.69 10.26
CA VAL A 207 -6.68 -13.29 9.90
C VAL A 207 -5.48 -12.65 9.21
N LEU A 208 -5.63 -12.34 7.92
CA LEU A 208 -4.66 -11.53 7.17
C LEU A 208 -4.74 -10.08 7.59
N SER A 209 -5.94 -9.53 7.65
CA SER A 209 -6.19 -8.14 8.00
C SER A 209 -7.59 -7.92 8.57
N PHE A 210 -7.70 -6.83 9.32
CA PHE A 210 -8.94 -6.20 9.75
C PHE A 210 -9.06 -4.83 9.05
N PRO A 211 -9.56 -4.77 7.79
CA PRO A 211 -9.73 -3.49 7.10
C PRO A 211 -10.78 -2.59 7.78
N PRO A 212 -10.66 -1.26 7.66
CA PRO A 212 -9.51 -0.48 7.19
C PRO A 212 -8.47 -0.21 8.32
N ILE A 213 -8.46 -1.02 9.38
CA ILE A 213 -7.78 -0.73 10.64
C ILE A 213 -6.32 -1.17 10.62
N ILE A 214 -6.05 -2.47 10.53
CA ILE A 214 -4.70 -3.03 10.71
C ILE A 214 -4.54 -4.40 10.05
N ASN A 215 -3.30 -4.75 9.69
CA ASN A 215 -2.94 -6.09 9.23
C ASN A 215 -2.59 -7.01 10.40
N GLY A 216 -2.67 -8.32 10.18
CA GLY A 216 -2.14 -9.31 11.11
C GLY A 216 -0.62 -9.40 11.04
N ARG A 217 0.02 -9.69 12.18
CA ARG A 217 1.47 -9.95 12.25
C ARG A 217 1.90 -11.14 11.40
N LEU A 218 1.02 -12.12 11.20
CA LEU A 218 1.27 -13.35 10.43
C LEU A 218 1.84 -13.07 9.03
N THR A 219 1.33 -12.03 8.37
CA THR A 219 1.66 -11.70 6.98
C THR A 219 2.63 -10.53 6.85
N THR A 220 3.42 -10.24 7.89
CA THR A 220 4.37 -9.13 7.89
C THR A 220 5.37 -9.32 6.75
N VAL A 221 5.52 -8.30 5.90
CA VAL A 221 6.51 -8.28 4.82
C VAL A 221 7.88 -8.01 5.40
N THR A 222 8.86 -8.82 5.00
CA THR A 222 10.28 -8.67 5.37
C THR A 222 11.15 -8.73 4.11
N THR A 223 12.46 -8.56 4.28
CA THR A 223 13.43 -8.70 3.17
C THR A 223 13.53 -10.13 2.62
N GLU A 224 13.01 -11.10 3.37
CA GLU A 224 12.93 -12.50 2.93
C GLU A 224 11.71 -12.77 2.04
N THR A 225 10.66 -11.93 2.11
CA THR A 225 9.42 -12.10 1.37
C THR A 225 9.68 -12.10 -0.15
N LYS A 226 9.20 -13.15 -0.84
CA LYS A 226 9.34 -13.31 -2.29
C LYS A 226 8.03 -13.21 -3.04
N ASN A 227 6.92 -13.46 -2.36
CA ASN A 227 5.59 -13.40 -2.96
C ASN A 227 4.71 -12.49 -2.12
N LEU A 228 4.08 -11.51 -2.76
CA LEU A 228 3.16 -10.58 -2.12
C LEU A 228 1.74 -10.88 -2.54
N PHE A 229 0.83 -10.80 -1.59
CA PHE A 229 -0.59 -10.63 -1.85
C PHE A 229 -0.98 -9.21 -1.43
N ILE A 230 -1.56 -8.47 -2.37
CA ILE A 230 -2.07 -7.12 -2.14
C ILE A 230 -3.58 -7.19 -2.15
N ASP A 231 -4.22 -6.65 -1.11
CA ASP A 231 -5.66 -6.38 -1.12
C ASP A 231 -5.92 -4.88 -1.07
N VAL A 232 -7.00 -4.45 -1.72
CA VAL A 232 -7.46 -3.07 -1.67
C VAL A 232 -8.96 -3.09 -1.43
N THR A 233 -9.37 -2.72 -0.22
CA THR A 233 -10.77 -2.64 0.20
C THR A 233 -11.28 -1.20 0.14
N GLY A 234 -12.55 -1.01 -0.16
CA GLY A 234 -13.11 0.33 -0.25
C GLY A 234 -14.62 0.41 -0.40
N THR A 235 -15.08 1.65 -0.52
CA THR A 235 -16.49 2.00 -0.72
C THR A 235 -16.82 2.33 -2.17
N ASP A 236 -15.82 2.40 -3.05
CA ASP A 236 -15.95 2.70 -4.48
C ASP A 236 -15.05 1.79 -5.33
N GLN A 237 -15.67 1.03 -6.25
CA GLN A 237 -14.98 0.00 -7.05
C GLN A 237 -13.93 0.58 -8.00
N ASN A 238 -14.21 1.72 -8.64
CA ASN A 238 -13.27 2.34 -9.58
C ASN A 238 -12.03 2.85 -8.86
N THR A 239 -12.21 3.44 -7.68
CA THR A 239 -11.10 3.97 -6.87
C THR A 239 -10.19 2.85 -6.37
N ILE A 240 -10.73 1.73 -5.88
CA ILE A 240 -9.88 0.62 -5.44
C ILE A 240 -9.12 -0.02 -6.60
N GLY A 241 -9.72 -0.11 -7.79
CA GLY A 241 -9.05 -0.60 -8.99
C GLY A 241 -7.90 0.33 -9.42
N GLY A 242 -8.13 1.65 -9.41
CA GLY A 242 -7.09 2.63 -9.72
C GLY A 242 -5.98 2.75 -8.67
N VAL A 243 -6.22 2.32 -7.42
CA VAL A 243 -5.20 2.27 -6.36
C VAL A 243 -4.40 0.97 -6.40
N LEU A 244 -5.00 -0.14 -6.84
CA LEU A 244 -4.30 -1.40 -7.01
C LEU A 244 -3.31 -1.34 -8.18
N ASN A 245 -3.66 -0.61 -9.25
CA ASN A 245 -2.83 -0.38 -10.44
C ASN A 245 -1.71 0.64 -10.17
#